data_AF-A0A534WP37-F1
#
_entry.id   AF-A0A534WP37-F1
#
_cell.length_a   1.000
_cell.length_b   1.000
_cell.length_c   1.000
_cell.angle_alpha   90.00
_cell.angle_beta   90.00
_cell.angle_gamma   90.00
#
_symmetry.space_group_name_H-M   'P 1'
#
loop_
_entity.id
_entity.type
_entity.pdbx_description
1 polymer ?
#
loop_
_entity_poly.entity_id
_entity_poly.type
_entity_poly.pdbx_seq_one_letter_code
_entity_poly.pdbx_strand_id
1 'polypeptide(L)'
;MTPLLRWGSALLKLELFRPRGAVSDRAPRPDDGVELTGNQALSFARHGGELALRGVVTHEMREALRIWGARIAPRGEPWRPDPAVFARTVGAELVAQLLEAPLLVVCPAADGAALLGILSALRRRWLTVRGVTLVASESELPDLPRSADLPSEIERVAVTRADAAAARARVARELGLLAGHAGAAAAAWAQEHGGVAIVSGPGEREFSLDVSP
;
A
#
# COMPACT_ATOMS: atom_id res chain seq x y z
N MET A 1 -12.38 -9.59 -5.48
CA MET A 1 -12.58 -9.31 -4.06
C MET A 1 -11.39 -9.83 -3.27
N THR A 2 -10.84 -9.03 -2.36
CA THR A 2 -9.76 -9.44 -1.43
C THR A 2 -10.32 -9.64 -0.01
N PRO A 3 -9.66 -10.47 0.83
CA PRO A 3 -10.11 -10.71 2.20
C PRO A 3 -10.12 -9.47 3.09
N LEU A 4 -11.04 -9.46 4.06
CA LEU A 4 -11.07 -8.52 5.18
C LEU A 4 -10.91 -9.32 6.49
N LEU A 5 -9.77 -9.19 7.14
CA LEU A 5 -9.41 -9.96 8.34
C LEU A 5 -9.57 -9.10 9.59
N ARG A 6 -10.11 -9.65 10.69
CA ARG A 6 -10.13 -8.97 11.99
C ARG A 6 -8.86 -9.28 12.78
N TRP A 7 -8.23 -8.23 13.34
CA TRP A 7 -7.10 -8.36 14.25
C TRP A 7 -7.26 -7.37 15.41
N GLY A 8 -7.73 -7.85 16.55
CA GLY A 8 -8.09 -6.98 17.67
C GLY A 8 -9.18 -5.97 17.28
N SER A 9 -8.89 -4.68 17.47
CA SER A 9 -9.75 -3.56 17.07
C SER A 9 -9.62 -3.16 15.58
N ALA A 10 -8.67 -3.74 14.85
CA ALA A 10 -8.46 -3.46 13.44
C ALA A 10 -9.20 -4.43 12.51
N LEU A 11 -9.53 -3.93 11.34
CA LEU A 11 -9.87 -4.70 10.16
C LEU A 11 -8.78 -4.51 9.09
N LEU A 12 -8.25 -5.59 8.56
CA LEU A 12 -7.14 -5.60 7.60
C LEU A 12 -7.67 -5.98 6.23
N LYS A 13 -7.60 -5.05 5.29
CA LYS A 13 -7.93 -5.29 3.88
C LYS A 13 -6.68 -5.81 3.17
N LEU A 14 -6.68 -7.10 2.85
CA LEU A 14 -5.47 -7.83 2.43
C LEU A 14 -5.27 -7.75 0.90
N GLU A 15 -4.80 -6.59 0.43
CA GLU A 15 -4.48 -6.35 -0.99
C GLU A 15 -3.22 -7.08 -1.46
N LEU A 16 -2.38 -7.53 -0.53
CA LEU A 16 -1.27 -8.45 -0.81
C LEU A 16 -1.70 -9.77 -1.48
N PHE A 17 -2.99 -10.15 -1.39
CA PHE A 17 -3.55 -11.33 -2.07
C PHE A 17 -4.14 -11.03 -3.45
N ARG A 18 -3.94 -9.82 -3.98
CA ARG A 18 -4.22 -9.54 -5.39
C ARG A 18 -3.33 -10.43 -6.28
N PRO A 19 -3.73 -10.74 -7.53
CA PRO A 19 -2.98 -11.67 -8.39
C PRO A 19 -1.51 -11.31 -8.62
N ARG A 20 -1.15 -10.03 -8.47
CA ARG A 20 0.22 -9.52 -8.59
C ARG A 20 0.66 -8.85 -7.29
N GLY A 21 -0.01 -9.16 -6.19
CA GLY A 21 0.37 -8.79 -4.83
C GLY A 21 0.47 -7.30 -4.59
N ALA A 22 -0.40 -6.47 -5.17
CA ALA A 22 -0.45 -5.07 -4.80
C ALA A 22 -1.82 -4.45 -4.98
N VAL A 23 -2.14 -3.42 -4.19
CA VAL A 23 -3.36 -2.62 -4.40
C VAL A 23 -3.36 -1.93 -5.78
N SER A 24 -2.19 -1.57 -6.31
CA SER A 24 -2.01 -1.03 -7.67
C SER A 24 -2.52 -1.95 -8.78
N ASP A 25 -2.68 -3.25 -8.50
CA ASP A 25 -3.30 -4.22 -9.44
C ASP A 25 -4.76 -3.90 -9.78
N ARG A 26 -5.37 -2.93 -9.10
CA ARG A 26 -6.73 -2.46 -9.39
C ARG A 26 -6.76 -1.37 -10.43
N ALA A 27 -5.65 -0.65 -10.61
CA ALA A 27 -5.56 0.45 -11.56
C ALA A 27 -5.28 -0.06 -12.98
N PRO A 28 -5.69 0.71 -14.01
CA PRO A 28 -5.32 0.39 -15.39
C PRO A 28 -3.80 0.46 -15.57
N ARG A 29 -3.30 -0.22 -16.61
CA ARG A 29 -1.89 -0.14 -16.98
C ARG A 29 -1.52 1.34 -17.26
N PRO A 30 -0.41 1.84 -16.73
CA PRO A 30 0.10 3.16 -17.10
C PRO A 30 0.66 3.21 -18.52
N ASP A 31 0.89 4.42 -19.02
CA ASP A 31 1.68 4.65 -20.23
C ASP A 31 3.15 4.21 -20.03
N ASP A 32 3.85 3.91 -21.12
CA ASP A 32 5.27 3.58 -21.07
C ASP A 32 6.09 4.81 -20.65
N GLY A 33 7.16 4.57 -19.89
CA GLY A 33 8.10 5.58 -19.42
C GLY A 33 7.68 6.31 -18.14
N VAL A 34 6.51 6.02 -17.55
CA VAL A 34 6.12 6.60 -16.26
C VAL A 34 6.96 6.05 -15.11
N GLU A 35 7.02 6.82 -14.02
CA GLU A 35 7.75 6.47 -12.82
C GLU A 35 6.83 5.81 -11.76
N LEU A 36 7.23 4.62 -11.31
CA LEU A 36 6.45 3.72 -10.46
C LEU A 36 7.22 3.36 -9.18
N THR A 37 6.52 3.13 -8.06
CA THR A 37 7.14 2.44 -6.92
C THR A 37 7.44 0.98 -7.28
N GLY A 38 8.26 0.29 -6.49
CA GLY A 38 8.59 -1.11 -6.77
C GLY A 38 7.37 -2.03 -6.87
N ASN A 39 6.39 -1.88 -5.98
CA ASN A 39 5.15 -2.65 -6.03
C ASN A 39 4.26 -2.27 -7.22
N GLN A 40 4.18 -0.99 -7.57
CA GLN A 40 3.50 -0.52 -8.78
C GLN A 40 4.15 -1.08 -10.05
N ALA A 41 5.49 -1.07 -10.14
CA ALA A 41 6.22 -1.61 -11.28
C ALA A 41 5.96 -3.11 -11.46
N LEU A 42 5.99 -3.88 -10.37
CA LEU A 42 5.68 -5.31 -10.40
C LEU A 42 4.24 -5.61 -10.79
N SER A 43 3.28 -4.75 -10.41
CA SER A 43 1.90 -4.86 -10.90
C SER A 43 1.83 -4.83 -12.42
N PHE A 44 2.72 -4.15 -13.13
CA PHE A 44 2.60 -3.98 -14.58
C PHE A 44 3.68 -4.67 -15.41
N ALA A 45 4.73 -5.20 -14.77
CA ALA A 45 5.88 -5.80 -15.44
C ALA A 45 5.54 -6.87 -16.50
N ARG A 46 4.50 -7.68 -16.25
CA ARG A 46 4.05 -8.74 -17.19
C ARG A 46 3.55 -8.22 -18.53
N HIS A 47 3.16 -6.94 -18.60
CA HIS A 47 2.66 -6.34 -19.83
C HIS A 47 3.78 -5.86 -20.76
N GLY A 48 5.04 -6.04 -20.35
CA GLY A 48 6.20 -5.49 -21.03
C GLY A 48 6.18 -3.96 -21.00
N GLY A 49 7.02 -3.35 -21.82
CA GLY A 49 7.18 -1.90 -21.88
C GLY A 49 8.41 -1.42 -21.12
N GLU A 50 8.53 -0.10 -21.06
CA GLU A 50 9.59 0.61 -20.36
C GLU A 50 8.97 1.39 -19.19
N LEU A 51 9.63 1.38 -18.03
CA LEU A 51 9.16 2.06 -16.81
C LEU A 51 10.33 2.67 -16.05
N ALA A 52 10.10 3.77 -15.34
CA ALA A 52 11.06 4.32 -14.38
C ALA A 52 10.70 3.88 -12.96
N LEU A 53 11.69 3.85 -12.07
CA LEU A 53 11.53 3.41 -10.68
C LEU A 53 11.76 4.59 -9.73
N ARG A 54 10.86 4.77 -8.76
CA ARG A 54 11.00 5.72 -7.64
C ARG A 54 10.96 5.08 -6.28
N GLY A 55 11.50 5.83 -5.31
CA GLY A 55 11.56 5.43 -3.91
C GLY A 55 12.46 4.22 -3.71
N VAL A 56 12.23 3.51 -2.61
CA VAL A 56 13.00 2.31 -2.29
C VAL A 56 12.50 1.12 -3.10
N VAL A 57 13.35 0.63 -4.00
CA VAL A 57 13.15 -0.61 -4.75
C VAL A 57 14.21 -1.61 -4.35
N THR A 58 13.78 -2.67 -3.68
CA THR A 58 14.62 -3.72 -3.08
C THR A 58 15.30 -4.59 -4.13
N HIS A 59 16.23 -5.44 -3.67
CA HIS A 59 16.88 -6.41 -4.52
C HIS A 59 15.87 -7.39 -5.14
N GLU A 60 14.96 -7.94 -4.33
CA GLU A 60 13.94 -8.89 -4.74
C GLU A 60 13.02 -8.31 -5.81
N MET A 61 12.62 -7.04 -5.65
CA MET A 61 11.80 -6.35 -6.65
C MET A 61 12.56 -6.17 -7.97
N ARG A 62 13.85 -5.80 -7.93
CA ARG A 62 14.68 -5.65 -9.13
C ARG A 62 14.87 -6.97 -9.87
N GLU A 63 15.13 -8.05 -9.14
CA GLU A 63 15.25 -9.39 -9.72
C GLU A 63 13.94 -9.86 -10.34
N ALA A 64 12.81 -9.64 -9.66
CA ALA A 64 11.50 -9.96 -10.21
C ALA A 64 11.20 -9.16 -11.49
N LEU A 65 11.50 -7.85 -11.51
CA LEU A 65 11.37 -7.01 -12.72
C LEU A 65 12.24 -7.53 -13.87
N ARG A 66 13.48 -7.93 -13.58
CA ARG A 66 14.42 -8.52 -14.55
C ARG A 66 13.89 -9.82 -15.14
N ILE A 67 13.34 -10.71 -14.31
CA ILE A 67 12.73 -11.98 -14.73
C ILE A 67 11.54 -11.73 -15.67
N TRP A 68 10.73 -10.70 -15.38
CA TRP A 68 9.61 -10.31 -16.24
C TRP A 68 10.02 -9.56 -17.51
N GLY A 69 11.31 -9.27 -17.69
CA GLY A 69 11.83 -8.56 -18.88
C GLY A 69 11.46 -7.08 -18.91
N ALA A 70 11.22 -6.45 -17.77
CA ALA A 70 10.92 -5.02 -17.70
C ALA A 70 12.15 -4.18 -18.08
N ARG A 71 11.97 -3.20 -18.97
CA ARG A 71 13.02 -2.21 -19.30
C ARG A 71 12.92 -1.04 -18.33
N ILE A 72 14.05 -0.67 -17.74
CA ILE A 72 14.11 0.40 -16.74
C ILE A 72 14.66 1.68 -17.38
N ALA A 73 13.79 2.68 -17.53
CA ALA A 73 14.16 4.02 -17.97
C ALA A 73 14.92 4.75 -16.85
N PRO A 74 15.80 5.71 -17.19
CA PRO A 74 16.53 6.49 -16.18
C PRO A 74 15.61 7.42 -15.38
N ARG A 75 14.56 7.95 -16.00
CA ARG A 75 13.57 8.88 -15.39
C ARG A 75 12.22 8.77 -16.09
N GLY A 76 11.19 9.18 -15.37
CA GLY A 76 9.82 9.27 -15.86
C GLY A 76 9.02 10.25 -15.03
N GLU A 77 7.80 10.56 -15.46
CA GLU A 77 6.86 11.33 -14.65
C GLU A 77 6.19 10.44 -13.60
N PRO A 78 6.07 10.87 -12.33
CA PRO A 78 5.41 10.10 -11.28
C PRO A 78 4.00 9.68 -11.68
N TRP A 79 3.76 8.37 -11.75
CA TRP A 79 2.43 7.86 -12.04
C TRP A 79 1.48 8.10 -10.85
N ARG A 80 0.30 8.63 -11.18
CA ARG A 80 -0.77 8.93 -10.23
C ARG A 80 -2.08 8.32 -10.75
N PRO A 81 -2.45 7.10 -10.34
CA PRO A 81 -3.68 6.49 -10.80
C PRO A 81 -4.91 7.25 -10.28
N ASP A 82 -5.99 7.26 -11.08
CA ASP A 82 -7.26 7.90 -10.73
C ASP A 82 -7.89 7.26 -9.47
N PRO A 83 -8.10 8.02 -8.37
CA PRO A 83 -8.77 7.54 -7.17
C PRO A 83 -10.15 6.90 -7.41
N ALA A 84 -10.87 7.32 -8.46
CA ALA A 84 -12.20 6.77 -8.77
C ALA A 84 -12.15 5.27 -9.12
N VAL A 85 -11.02 4.77 -9.65
CA VAL A 85 -10.84 3.34 -9.89
C VAL A 85 -10.85 2.55 -8.58
N PHE A 86 -10.16 3.07 -7.56
CA PHE A 86 -10.13 2.45 -6.24
C PHE A 86 -11.47 2.56 -5.52
N ALA A 87 -12.19 3.68 -5.69
CA ALA A 87 -13.54 3.84 -5.17
C ALA A 87 -14.51 2.77 -5.70
N ARG A 88 -14.47 2.50 -7.02
CA ARG A 88 -15.31 1.48 -7.67
C ARG A 88 -14.87 0.04 -7.39
N THR A 89 -13.67 -0.18 -6.84
CA THR A 89 -13.11 -1.50 -6.60
C THR A 89 -12.92 -1.78 -5.12
N VAL A 90 -11.75 -1.49 -4.53
CA VAL A 90 -11.49 -1.74 -3.10
C VAL A 90 -12.47 -0.98 -2.19
N GLY A 91 -12.85 0.24 -2.55
CA GLY A 91 -13.85 1.02 -1.83
C GLY A 91 -15.23 0.35 -1.83
N ALA A 92 -15.70 -0.09 -3.00
CA ALA A 92 -16.96 -0.83 -3.13
C ALA A 92 -16.95 -2.15 -2.35
N GLU A 93 -15.83 -2.87 -2.37
CA GLU A 93 -15.66 -4.10 -1.57
C GLU A 93 -15.78 -3.79 -0.06
N LEU A 94 -15.12 -2.73 0.43
CA LEU A 94 -15.22 -2.34 1.83
C LEU A 94 -16.64 -1.92 2.22
N VAL A 95 -17.34 -1.16 1.37
CA VAL A 95 -18.76 -0.80 1.60
C VAL A 95 -19.65 -2.04 1.76
N ALA A 96 -19.37 -3.11 1.01
CA ALA A 96 -20.11 -4.36 1.08
C ALA A 96 -19.70 -5.25 2.27
N GLN A 97 -18.43 -5.22 2.67
CA GLN A 97 -17.86 -6.07 3.73
C GLN A 97 -18.06 -5.48 5.14
N LEU A 98 -18.14 -4.15 5.26
CA LEU A 98 -18.28 -3.47 6.55
C LEU A 98 -19.74 -3.41 6.99
N LEU A 99 -19.99 -3.86 8.22
CA LEU A 99 -21.31 -3.79 8.85
C LEU A 99 -21.59 -2.42 9.48
N GLU A 100 -20.52 -1.76 9.96
CA GLU A 100 -20.57 -0.48 10.66
C GLU A 100 -19.50 0.48 10.15
N ALA A 101 -19.64 1.76 10.52
CA ALA A 101 -18.70 2.80 10.11
C ALA A 101 -17.33 2.58 10.75
N PRO A 102 -16.24 2.45 9.97
CA PRO A 102 -14.90 2.46 10.53
C PRO A 102 -14.56 3.88 10.97
N LEU A 103 -13.88 4.04 12.12
CA LEU A 103 -13.43 5.36 12.58
C LEU A 103 -12.48 6.03 11.57
N LEU A 104 -11.65 5.22 10.93
CA LEU A 104 -10.60 5.66 10.02
C LEU A 104 -10.22 4.56 9.02
N VAL A 105 -9.55 5.00 7.95
CA VAL A 105 -8.83 4.14 7.01
C VAL A 105 -7.36 4.55 6.98
N VAL A 106 -6.46 3.59 7.15
CA VAL A 106 -5.00 3.76 7.13
C VAL A 106 -4.41 3.15 5.86
N CYS A 107 -3.60 3.91 5.15
CA CYS A 107 -2.80 3.41 4.03
C CYS A 107 -1.33 3.84 4.15
N PRO A 108 -0.39 3.08 3.56
CA PRO A 108 0.91 3.62 3.18
C PRO A 108 0.79 4.84 2.26
N ALA A 109 1.72 5.79 2.37
CA ALA A 109 1.71 7.02 1.57
C ALA A 109 1.78 6.81 0.06
N ALA A 110 2.50 5.79 -0.42
CA ALA A 110 2.53 5.51 -1.86
C ALA A 110 1.16 5.04 -2.41
N ASP A 111 0.28 4.56 -1.53
CA ASP A 111 -1.08 4.10 -1.88
C ASP A 111 -2.13 5.22 -1.70
N GLY A 112 -1.70 6.49 -1.70
CA GLY A 112 -2.56 7.65 -1.49
C GLY A 112 -3.78 7.71 -2.42
N ALA A 113 -3.64 7.34 -3.69
CA ALA A 113 -4.78 7.27 -4.61
C ALA A 113 -5.83 6.22 -4.18
N ALA A 114 -5.37 5.08 -3.63
CA ALA A 114 -6.25 4.07 -3.07
C ALA A 114 -6.96 4.59 -1.81
N LEU A 115 -6.25 5.27 -0.91
CA LEU A 115 -6.83 5.92 0.27
C LEU A 115 -7.96 6.88 -0.13
N LEU A 116 -7.70 7.79 -1.07
CA LEU A 116 -8.69 8.76 -1.54
C LEU A 116 -9.92 8.08 -2.16
N GLY A 117 -9.71 7.04 -2.97
CA GLY A 117 -10.80 6.27 -3.56
C GLY A 117 -11.64 5.54 -2.51
N ILE A 118 -11.00 4.91 -1.54
CA ILE A 118 -11.68 4.22 -0.44
C ILE A 118 -12.51 5.22 0.39
N LEU A 119 -11.95 6.36 0.77
CA LEU A 119 -12.66 7.40 1.51
C LEU A 119 -13.84 7.94 0.70
N SER A 120 -13.66 8.18 -0.60
CA SER A 120 -14.75 8.61 -1.49
C SER A 120 -15.90 7.61 -1.50
N ALA A 121 -15.61 6.31 -1.52
CA ALA A 121 -16.65 5.27 -1.49
C ALA A 121 -17.33 5.17 -0.11
N LEU A 122 -16.56 5.11 0.97
CA LEU A 122 -17.10 4.94 2.32
C LEU A 122 -17.90 6.15 2.78
N ARG A 123 -17.44 7.38 2.47
CA ARG A 123 -18.12 8.62 2.87
C ARG A 123 -19.48 8.84 2.22
N ARG A 124 -19.82 8.10 1.16
CA ARG A 124 -21.20 8.07 0.63
C ARG A 124 -22.19 7.48 1.63
N ARG A 125 -21.74 6.59 2.50
CA ARG A 125 -22.55 5.92 3.53
C ARG A 125 -22.25 6.45 4.93
N TRP A 126 -20.98 6.70 5.24
CA TRP A 126 -20.50 7.12 6.56
C TRP A 126 -19.63 8.37 6.42
N LEU A 127 -20.24 9.55 6.51
CA LEU A 127 -19.58 10.84 6.24
C LEU A 127 -18.36 11.13 7.14
N THR A 128 -18.33 10.56 8.35
CA THR A 128 -17.33 10.86 9.37
C THR A 128 -16.04 10.02 9.28
N VAL A 129 -15.94 9.09 8.33
CA VAL A 129 -14.75 8.23 8.18
C VAL A 129 -13.52 9.09 7.88
N ARG A 130 -12.48 8.98 8.70
CA ARG A 130 -11.22 9.74 8.56
C ARG A 130 -10.18 8.98 7.72
N GLY A 131 -9.27 9.73 7.11
CA GLY A 131 -8.15 9.18 6.35
C GLY A 131 -6.84 9.41 7.08
N VAL A 132 -6.03 8.35 7.18
CA VAL A 132 -4.69 8.39 7.75
C VAL A 132 -3.72 7.81 6.73
N THR A 133 -2.60 8.50 6.54
CA THR A 133 -1.50 8.02 5.71
C THR A 133 -0.23 7.89 6.55
N LEU A 134 0.49 6.79 6.36
CA LEU A 134 1.80 6.61 7.00
C LEU A 134 2.90 7.11 6.07
N VAL A 135 3.86 7.85 6.62
CA VAL A 135 5.07 8.34 5.95
C VAL A 135 6.31 7.93 6.75
N ALA A 136 7.46 7.82 6.09
CA ALA A 136 8.72 7.55 6.77
C ALA A 136 9.17 8.79 7.58
N SER A 137 9.52 8.59 8.84
CA SER A 137 10.12 9.66 9.66
C SER A 137 11.56 9.97 9.26
N GLU A 138 12.31 8.92 8.91
CA GLU A 138 13.75 8.99 8.68
C GLU A 138 14.13 8.25 7.39
N SER A 139 14.13 6.91 7.42
CA SER A 139 14.51 6.10 6.27
C SER A 139 13.28 5.71 5.49
N GLU A 140 13.27 6.02 4.19
CA GLU A 140 12.22 5.52 3.30
C GLU A 140 12.27 4.00 3.26
N LEU A 141 11.09 3.40 3.08
CA LEU A 141 10.90 1.98 2.82
C LEU A 141 10.01 1.83 1.58
N PRO A 142 9.92 0.63 0.98
CA PRO A 142 8.96 0.39 -0.09
C PRO A 142 7.56 0.86 0.33
N ASP A 143 6.93 1.65 -0.55
CA ASP A 143 5.63 2.31 -0.35
C ASP A 143 5.49 3.28 0.84
N LEU A 144 6.58 3.56 1.56
CA LEU A 144 6.65 4.48 2.69
C LEU A 144 7.67 5.62 2.42
N PRO A 145 7.33 6.59 1.55
CA PRO A 145 8.16 7.77 1.30
C PRO A 145 8.15 8.73 2.50
N ARG A 146 9.10 9.69 2.53
CA ARG A 146 9.12 10.74 3.57
C ARG A 146 7.98 11.74 3.47
N SER A 147 7.37 11.86 2.30
CA SER A 147 6.27 12.80 2.06
C SER A 147 5.28 12.24 1.05
N ALA A 148 4.04 12.73 1.14
CA ALA A 148 2.97 12.42 0.21
C ALA A 148 2.20 13.69 -0.13
N ASP A 149 2.03 13.91 -1.42
CA ASP A 149 1.16 14.95 -1.99
C ASP A 149 -0.29 14.47 -1.89
N LEU A 150 -0.90 14.76 -0.75
CA LEU A 150 -2.27 14.39 -0.40
C LEU A 150 -3.00 15.62 0.18
N PRO A 151 -4.33 15.67 0.09
CA PRO A 151 -5.13 16.72 0.69
C PRO A 151 -4.82 16.92 2.19
N SER A 152 -5.00 18.15 2.70
CA SER A 152 -4.65 18.52 4.07
C SER A 152 -5.51 17.83 5.14
N GLU A 153 -6.71 17.37 4.76
CA GLU A 153 -7.61 16.62 5.64
C GLU A 153 -7.17 15.18 5.89
N ILE A 154 -6.15 14.68 5.16
CA ILE A 154 -5.55 13.38 5.42
C ILE A 154 -4.48 13.54 6.49
N GLU A 155 -4.71 12.89 7.63
CA GLU A 155 -3.77 12.85 8.74
C GLU A 155 -2.50 12.11 8.32
N ARG A 156 -1.34 12.68 8.61
CA ARG A 156 -0.03 12.10 8.30
C ARG A 156 0.63 11.64 9.58
N VAL A 157 0.96 10.36 9.64
CA VAL A 157 1.67 9.77 10.78
C VAL A 157 3.05 9.33 10.32
N ALA A 158 4.07 9.84 11.00
CA ALA A 158 5.44 9.45 10.76
C ALA A 158 5.75 8.11 11.44
N VAL A 159 6.43 7.21 10.73
CA VAL A 159 6.79 5.87 11.20
C VAL A 159 8.27 5.64 10.95
N THR A 160 8.98 5.13 11.96
CA THR A 160 10.40 4.79 11.82
C THR A 160 10.58 3.44 11.11
N ARG A 161 11.78 3.18 10.60
CA ARG A 161 12.12 1.85 10.08
C ARG A 161 11.96 0.75 11.14
N ALA A 162 12.37 1.05 12.38
CA ALA A 162 12.28 0.11 13.50
C ALA A 162 10.81 -0.23 13.82
N ASP A 163 9.92 0.77 13.83
CA ASP A 163 8.49 0.55 14.06
C ASP A 163 7.88 -0.33 12.96
N ALA A 164 8.22 -0.06 11.69
CA ALA A 164 7.73 -0.85 10.57
C ALA A 164 8.24 -2.30 10.59
N ALA A 165 9.51 -2.51 10.96
CA ALA A 165 10.10 -3.84 11.12
C ALA A 165 9.46 -4.61 12.29
N ALA A 166 9.25 -3.94 13.44
CA ALA A 166 8.58 -4.51 14.59
C ALA A 166 7.12 -4.88 14.27
N ALA A 167 6.41 -4.01 13.56
CA ALA A 167 5.06 -4.25 13.08
C ALA A 167 5.00 -5.47 12.14
N ARG A 168 5.95 -5.59 11.21
CA ARG A 168 6.05 -6.74 10.30
C ARG A 168 6.29 -8.05 11.05
N ALA A 169 7.24 -8.07 11.98
CA ALA A 169 7.50 -9.24 12.83
C ALA A 169 6.27 -9.64 13.66
N ARG A 170 5.55 -8.64 14.19
CA ARG A 170 4.32 -8.86 14.96
C ARG A 170 3.20 -9.44 14.12
N VAL A 171 2.92 -8.86 12.95
CA VAL A 171 1.91 -9.34 12.00
C VAL A 171 2.21 -10.77 11.55
N ALA A 172 3.48 -11.08 11.26
CA ALA A 172 3.89 -12.44 10.89
C ALA A 172 3.65 -13.43 12.04
N ARG A 173 4.06 -13.08 13.27
CA ARG A 173 3.94 -13.95 14.44
C ARG A 173 2.50 -14.18 14.88
N GLU A 174 1.67 -13.14 14.86
CA GLU A 174 0.29 -13.20 15.39
C GLU A 174 -0.72 -13.67 14.35
N LEU A 175 -0.51 -13.37 13.07
CA LEU A 175 -1.49 -13.63 12.01
C LEU A 175 -1.01 -14.65 10.97
N GLY A 176 0.27 -15.04 11.00
CA GLY A 176 0.87 -15.84 9.93
C GLY A 176 0.92 -15.11 8.58
N LEU A 177 0.82 -13.78 8.58
CA LEU A 177 0.81 -12.96 7.37
C LEU A 177 2.19 -12.37 7.09
N LEU A 178 2.72 -12.67 5.91
CA LEU A 178 3.96 -12.07 5.42
C LEU A 178 3.63 -10.78 4.65
N ALA A 179 3.47 -9.67 5.38
CA ALA A 179 3.23 -8.35 4.81
C ALA A 179 4.54 -7.57 4.58
N GLY A 180 4.54 -6.64 3.63
CA GLY A 180 5.62 -5.64 3.49
C GLY A 180 5.63 -4.66 4.68
N HIS A 181 6.73 -3.94 4.87
CA HIS A 181 6.92 -3.03 6.01
C HIS A 181 5.82 -1.99 6.12
N ALA A 182 5.47 -1.33 5.01
CA ALA A 182 4.48 -0.27 5.01
C ALA A 182 3.06 -0.79 5.34
N GLY A 183 2.66 -1.92 4.73
CA GLY A 183 1.38 -2.56 5.01
C GLY A 183 1.28 -3.10 6.44
N ALA A 184 2.38 -3.64 6.98
CA ALA A 184 2.44 -4.09 8.36
C ALA A 184 2.36 -2.93 9.36
N ALA A 185 3.05 -1.82 9.09
CA ALA A 185 2.95 -0.60 9.90
C ALA A 185 1.50 -0.07 9.92
N ALA A 186 0.82 -0.06 8.76
CA ALA A 186 -0.58 0.34 8.69
C ALA A 186 -1.48 -0.58 9.53
N ALA A 187 -1.24 -1.90 9.47
CA ALA A 187 -1.96 -2.88 10.27
C ALA A 187 -1.76 -2.67 11.77
N ALA A 188 -0.51 -2.50 12.22
CA ALA A 188 -0.20 -2.29 13.63
C ALA A 188 -0.79 -0.97 14.16
N TRP A 189 -0.66 0.12 13.39
CA TRP A 189 -1.24 1.41 13.76
C TRP A 189 -2.77 1.32 13.89
N ALA A 190 -3.45 0.66 12.95
CA ALA A 190 -4.90 0.45 13.05
C ALA A 190 -5.28 -0.47 14.22
N GLN A 191 -4.42 -1.41 14.62
CA GLN A 191 -4.68 -2.27 15.79
C GLN A 191 -4.62 -1.49 17.11
N GLU A 192 -3.85 -0.41 17.17
CA GLU A 192 -3.78 0.47 18.34
C GLU A 192 -4.92 1.49 18.36
N HIS A 193 -5.34 2.00 17.20
CA HIS A 193 -6.27 3.12 17.08
C HIS A 193 -7.69 2.73 16.63
N GLY A 194 -7.88 1.47 16.22
CA GLY A 194 -9.09 0.97 15.56
C GLY A 194 -9.23 1.44 14.11
N GLY A 195 -10.10 0.77 13.34
CA GLY A 195 -10.43 1.14 11.96
C GLY A 195 -9.98 0.11 10.93
N VAL A 196 -9.78 0.55 9.69
CA VAL A 196 -9.40 -0.31 8.56
C VAL A 196 -7.98 0.01 8.10
N ALA A 197 -7.10 -0.98 8.05
CA ALA A 197 -5.78 -0.85 7.43
C ALA A 197 -5.75 -1.52 6.05
N ILE A 198 -5.09 -0.88 5.09
CA ILE A 198 -4.77 -1.49 3.80
C ILE A 198 -3.39 -2.13 3.88
N VAL A 199 -3.37 -3.47 3.82
CA VAL A 199 -2.12 -4.24 3.76
C VAL A 199 -1.78 -4.41 2.28
N SER A 200 -1.04 -3.44 1.75
CA SER A 200 -0.98 -3.18 0.32
C SER A 200 -0.03 -4.06 -0.47
N GLY A 201 1.05 -4.56 0.12
CA GLY A 201 2.07 -5.37 -0.55
C GLY A 201 2.60 -6.52 0.31
N PRO A 202 3.16 -7.56 -0.33
CA PRO A 202 3.57 -8.78 0.35
C PRO A 202 5.05 -8.71 0.77
N GLY A 203 5.38 -9.40 1.85
CA GLY A 203 6.67 -9.26 2.53
C GLY A 203 7.83 -10.00 1.87
N GLU A 204 7.58 -10.91 0.92
CA GLU A 204 8.64 -11.62 0.18
C GLU A 204 9.48 -10.72 -0.72
N ARG A 205 8.99 -9.50 -1.00
CA ARG A 205 9.69 -8.50 -1.81
C ARG A 205 10.69 -7.68 -1.01
N GLU A 206 10.81 -7.95 0.29
CA GLU A 206 11.48 -7.06 1.23
C GLU A 206 12.46 -7.81 2.16
N PHE A 207 12.80 -9.07 1.86
CA PHE A 207 13.70 -9.88 2.69
C PHE A 207 15.07 -9.22 2.89
N SER A 208 15.61 -8.55 1.88
CA SER A 208 16.89 -7.84 2.00
C SER A 208 16.87 -6.73 3.07
N LEU A 209 15.68 -6.25 3.45
CA LEU A 209 15.53 -5.20 4.47
C LEU A 209 15.55 -5.77 5.89
N ASP A 210 15.32 -7.06 6.08
CA ASP A 210 15.30 -7.75 7.39
C ASP A 210 16.70 -7.99 7.95
N VAL A 211 17.73 -7.91 7.09
CA VAL A 211 19.11 -8.28 7.42
C VAL A 211 19.99 -7.07 7.77
N SER A 212 19.45 -5.85 7.62
CA SER A 212 20.19 -4.62 7.93
C SER A 212 19.78 -4.12 9.32
N PRO A 213 20.70 -4.08 10.30
CA PRO A 213 20.46 -3.52 11.62
C PRO A 213 20.13 -2.02 11.57
#